data_AF-A0A1G7ND77-F1
#
_entry.id   AF-A0A1G7ND77-F1
#
_cell.length_a   1.000
_cell.length_b   1.000
_cell.length_c   1.000
_cell.angle_alpha   90.00
_cell.angle_beta   90.00
_cell.angle_gamma   90.00
#
_symmetry.space_group_name_H-M   'P 1'
#
loop_
_entity.id
_entity.type
_entity.pdbx_description
1 polymer ?
#
loop_
_entity_poly.entity_id
_entity_poly.type
_entity_poly.pdbx_seq_one_letter_code
_entity_poly.pdbx_strand_id
1 'polypeptide(L)'
;MTEMDELKQEAVERIYLIPDRDEGRLRYVWCDDPAPAYGMDQDEAVEYVRRDKYDALAEKLEAVRLEAKTHAQEARTQRSTVHEIYQLVTGASGEPGDWHGVKPIRELVAERFARGNHLDMVAHMHRQIAFSTRTFGPGERQQGVIDHIRKELREIEDAPNDLEEWIDVVLLALDGAWRSGHTAAEVVAGLDAKLSKNEQREWPDWRTSDRTKAIEHDRTKDRERAE
;
A
#
# COMPACT_ATOMS: atom_id res chain seq x y z
N MET A 1 44.48 -14.06 13.01
CA MET A 1 44.40 -12.61 12.76
C MET A 1 43.14 -12.40 11.94
N THR A 2 42.25 -11.50 12.36
CA THR A 2 41.11 -11.13 11.51
C THR A 2 41.61 -10.22 10.38
N GLU A 3 40.88 -10.09 9.27
CA GLU A 3 41.19 -9.14 8.17
C GLU A 3 41.34 -7.68 8.68
N MET A 4 40.74 -7.43 9.83
CA MET A 4 40.77 -6.17 10.57
C MET A 4 41.95 -6.09 11.56
N ASP A 5 42.49 -7.25 11.95
CA ASP A 5 43.88 -7.50 12.42
C ASP A 5 44.93 -6.77 11.60
N GLU A 6 44.82 -6.99 10.30
CA GLU A 6 45.82 -6.63 9.28
C GLU A 6 45.71 -5.15 8.88
N LEU A 7 44.49 -4.64 8.66
CA LEU A 7 44.23 -3.21 8.41
C LEU A 7 44.66 -2.30 9.57
N LYS A 8 44.52 -2.78 10.82
CA LYS A 8 45.03 -2.08 12.00
C LYS A 8 46.56 -2.08 12.08
N GLN A 9 47.22 -3.10 11.56
CA GLN A 9 48.68 -3.14 11.51
C GLN A 9 49.26 -2.24 10.41
N GLU A 10 48.51 -1.96 9.33
CA GLU A 10 48.94 -1.07 8.25
C GLU A 10 48.67 0.42 8.51
N ALA A 11 47.59 0.77 9.21
CA ALA A 11 47.19 2.19 9.39
C ALA A 11 47.81 2.89 10.62
N VAL A 12 48.71 2.22 11.34
CA VAL A 12 49.27 2.74 12.60
C VAL A 12 50.68 3.24 12.39
N GLU A 13 50.96 4.42 12.93
CA GLU A 13 52.29 5.04 12.95
C GLU A 13 53.29 4.11 13.61
N ARG A 14 54.17 3.54 12.77
CA ARG A 14 55.30 2.70 13.18
C ARG A 14 56.46 3.61 13.49
N ILE A 15 57.04 3.44 14.67
CA ILE A 15 58.25 4.14 15.05
C ILE A 15 59.39 3.12 15.15
N TYR A 16 60.57 3.54 14.73
CA TYR A 16 61.77 2.71 14.85
C TYR A 16 62.65 3.29 15.96
N LEU A 17 63.02 2.44 16.90
CA LEU A 17 63.96 2.77 17.98
C LEU A 17 65.32 2.18 17.64
N ILE A 18 66.33 3.03 17.50
CA ILE A 18 67.68 2.63 17.10
C ILE A 18 68.63 2.86 18.27
N PRO A 19 69.51 1.90 18.60
CA PRO A 19 70.52 2.09 19.63
C PRO A 19 71.51 3.18 19.22
N ASP A 20 71.67 4.17 20.11
CA ASP A 20 72.66 5.25 19.97
C ASP A 20 73.59 5.26 21.18
N ARG A 21 74.87 5.55 20.94
CA ARG A 21 75.89 5.66 21.99
C ARG A 21 76.22 7.12 22.22
N ASP A 22 75.50 7.71 23.16
CA ASP A 22 75.81 9.03 23.70
C ASP A 22 76.60 8.86 25.02
N GLU A 23 77.78 9.49 25.10
CA GLU A 23 78.67 9.48 26.28
C GLU A 23 78.94 8.07 26.87
N GLY A 24 79.00 7.03 26.04
CA GLY A 24 79.29 5.66 26.46
C GLY A 24 78.13 4.90 27.13
N ARG A 25 76.92 5.47 27.19
CA ARG A 25 75.70 4.79 27.62
C ARG A 25 74.83 4.44 26.41
N LEU A 26 74.32 3.21 26.35
CA LEU A 26 73.36 2.81 25.33
C LEU A 26 72.03 3.53 25.59
N ARG A 27 71.57 4.35 24.63
CA ARG A 27 70.24 4.95 24.61
C ARG A 27 69.53 4.51 23.33
N TYR A 28 68.22 4.70 23.27
CA TYR A 28 67.44 4.50 22.04
C TYR A 28 66.95 5.85 21.54
N VAL A 29 67.13 6.12 20.26
CA VAL A 29 66.68 7.36 19.60
C VAL A 29 65.55 7.02 18.63
N TRP A 30 64.57 7.92 18.55
CA TRP A 30 63.42 7.80 17.65
C TRP A 30 63.82 8.18 16.22
N CYS A 31 63.46 7.33 15.26
CA CYS A 31 63.53 7.63 13.83
C CYS A 31 62.12 7.66 13.23
N ASP A 32 61.83 8.70 12.44
CA ASP A 32 60.61 8.83 11.63
C ASP A 32 60.53 7.71 10.57
N ASP A 33 59.31 7.28 10.27
CA ASP A 33 59.00 6.38 9.15
C ASP A 33 59.10 7.17 7.82
N PRO A 34 59.88 6.70 6.83
CA PRO A 34 60.57 5.40 6.76
C PRO A 34 61.93 5.35 7.46
N ALA A 35 62.16 4.26 8.21
CA ALA A 35 63.46 3.97 8.83
C ALA A 35 64.37 3.12 7.93
N PRO A 36 65.68 3.11 8.21
CA PRO A 36 66.53 4.23 8.57
C PRO A 36 67.41 4.68 7.39
N ALA A 37 67.85 5.94 7.43
CA ALA A 37 68.72 6.56 6.43
C ALA A 37 70.21 6.20 6.63
N TYR A 38 71.05 6.62 5.67
CA TYR A 38 72.45 6.23 5.49
C TYR A 38 73.30 6.31 6.78
N GLY A 39 73.76 5.16 7.28
CA GLY A 39 74.67 5.05 8.44
C GLY A 39 74.12 4.29 9.65
N MET A 40 72.86 3.86 9.61
CA MET A 40 72.21 3.09 10.68
C MET A 40 71.99 1.63 10.23
N ASP A 41 72.25 0.68 11.12
CA ASP A 41 71.98 -0.74 10.87
C ASP A 41 70.47 -1.02 11.05
N GLN A 42 69.84 -1.55 10.00
CA GLN A 42 68.41 -1.87 10.01
C GLN A 42 68.11 -3.05 10.93
N ASP A 43 69.07 -3.97 11.08
CA ASP A 43 68.90 -5.18 11.90
C ASP A 43 68.93 -4.85 13.42
N GLU A 44 69.40 -3.65 13.80
CA GLU A 44 69.40 -3.16 15.18
C GLU A 44 68.17 -2.31 15.53
N ALA A 45 67.33 -1.95 14.55
CA ALA A 45 66.15 -1.15 14.77
C ALA A 45 65.00 -1.98 15.37
N VAL A 46 64.38 -1.49 16.44
CA VAL A 46 63.19 -2.10 17.04
C VAL A 46 61.95 -1.35 16.57
N GLU A 47 61.10 -2.03 15.81
CA GLU A 47 59.80 -1.51 15.40
C GLU A 47 58.83 -1.48 16.60
N TYR A 48 58.18 -0.35 16.80
CA TYR A 48 57.20 -0.14 17.85
C TYR A 48 55.96 0.56 17.31
N VAL A 49 54.79 0.13 17.77
CA VAL A 49 53.51 0.77 17.47
C VAL A 49 53.17 1.73 18.60
N ARG A 50 52.96 3.02 18.29
CA ARG A 50 52.53 4.01 19.28
C ARG A 50 51.21 3.60 19.94
N ARG A 51 51.24 3.35 21.25
CA ARG A 51 50.09 2.89 22.03
C ARG A 51 48.89 3.81 21.94
N ASP A 52 49.11 5.12 22.04
CA ASP A 52 48.04 6.13 21.96
C ASP A 52 47.35 6.17 20.60
N LYS A 53 48.09 5.92 19.51
CA LYS A 53 47.54 5.83 18.15
C LYS A 53 46.76 4.54 17.94
N TYR A 54 47.28 3.42 18.46
CA TYR A 54 46.57 2.15 18.44
C TYR A 54 45.25 2.22 19.21
N ASP A 55 45.28 2.78 20.42
CA ASP A 55 44.11 2.92 21.28
C ASP A 55 43.05 3.82 20.60
N ALA A 56 43.45 4.96 20.02
CA ALA A 56 42.56 5.85 19.30
C ALA A 56 41.91 5.20 18.04
N LEU A 57 42.65 4.36 17.33
CA LEU A 57 42.11 3.64 16.17
C LEU A 57 41.16 2.51 16.59
N ALA A 58 41.49 1.82 17.68
CA ALA A 58 40.65 0.80 18.29
C ALA A 58 39.30 1.39 18.74
N GLU A 59 39.30 2.56 19.39
CA GLU A 59 38.09 3.29 19.77
C GLU A 59 37.22 3.66 18.57
N LYS A 60 37.81 4.24 17.51
CA LYS A 60 37.08 4.59 16.29
C LYS A 60 36.43 3.38 15.62
N LEU A 61 37.15 2.27 15.57
CA LEU A 61 36.62 1.05 14.98
C LEU A 61 35.44 0.51 15.79
N GLU A 62 35.54 0.47 17.12
CA GLU A 62 34.43 0.03 17.96
C GLU A 62 33.22 0.95 17.80
N ALA A 63 33.42 2.26 17.63
CA ALA A 63 32.34 3.20 17.31
C ALA A 63 31.67 2.87 15.96
N VAL A 64 32.44 2.67 14.89
CA VAL A 64 31.90 2.31 13.56
C VAL A 64 31.15 0.97 13.59
N ARG A 65 31.66 -0.01 14.34
CA ARG A 65 31.00 -1.30 14.53
C ARG A 65 29.68 -1.16 15.27
N LEU A 66 29.64 -0.32 16.28
CA LEU A 66 28.42 -0.03 17.02
C LEU A 66 27.38 0.64 16.12
N GLU A 67 27.80 1.65 15.34
CA GLU A 67 26.94 2.33 14.37
C GLU A 67 26.39 1.36 13.31
N ALA A 68 27.26 0.50 12.73
CA ALA A 68 26.85 -0.52 11.77
C ALA A 68 25.85 -1.52 12.38
N LYS A 69 26.03 -1.91 13.65
CA LYS A 69 25.06 -2.76 14.37
C LYS A 69 23.73 -2.06 14.57
N THR A 70 23.74 -0.79 14.95
CA THR A 70 22.53 0.03 15.11
C THR A 70 21.76 0.14 13.80
N HIS A 71 22.43 0.53 12.72
CA HIS A 71 21.81 0.63 11.38
C HIS A 71 21.29 -0.73 10.89
N ALA A 72 22.02 -1.83 11.15
CA ALA A 72 21.54 -3.16 10.81
C ALA A 72 20.29 -3.56 11.62
N GLN A 73 20.21 -3.14 12.88
CA GLN A 73 19.04 -3.37 13.73
C GLN A 73 17.84 -2.54 13.26
N GLU A 74 18.04 -1.27 12.94
CA GLU A 74 17.00 -0.38 12.39
C GLU A 74 16.47 -0.93 11.06
N ALA A 75 17.35 -1.36 10.15
CA ALA A 75 16.96 -1.96 8.89
C ALA A 75 16.15 -3.25 9.07
N ARG A 76 16.47 -4.08 10.07
CA ARG A 76 15.67 -5.27 10.41
C ARG A 76 14.27 -4.90 10.89
N THR A 77 14.16 -3.89 11.75
CA THR A 77 12.87 -3.39 12.24
C THR A 77 12.01 -2.85 11.09
N GLN A 78 12.60 -2.04 10.20
CA GLN A 78 11.89 -1.51 9.04
C GLN A 78 11.42 -2.61 8.09
N ARG A 79 12.27 -3.63 7.83
CA ARG A 79 11.87 -4.80 7.04
C ARG A 79 10.69 -5.54 7.66
N SER A 80 10.66 -5.68 8.99
CA SER A 80 9.51 -6.29 9.68
C SER A 80 8.20 -5.55 9.40
N THR A 81 8.20 -4.22 9.45
CA THR A 81 7.00 -3.41 9.15
C THR A 81 6.58 -3.54 7.69
N VAL A 82 7.54 -3.49 6.76
CA VAL A 82 7.25 -3.68 5.32
C VAL A 82 6.69 -5.07 5.05
N HIS A 83 7.22 -6.09 5.72
CA HIS A 83 6.74 -7.46 5.62
C HIS A 83 5.29 -7.59 6.11
N GLU A 84 4.97 -7.01 7.26
CA GLU A 84 3.61 -7.01 7.82
C GLU A 84 2.62 -6.33 6.87
N ILE A 85 2.97 -5.16 6.33
CA ILE A 85 2.16 -4.46 5.33
C ILE A 85 1.96 -5.34 4.08
N TYR A 86 3.01 -5.98 3.58
CA TYR A 86 2.91 -6.86 2.42
C TYR A 86 1.97 -8.04 2.67
N GLN A 87 2.12 -8.72 3.82
CA GLN A 87 1.25 -9.85 4.19
C GLN A 87 -0.21 -9.41 4.33
N LEU A 88 -0.46 -8.27 5.00
CA LEU A 88 -1.80 -7.72 5.16
C LEU A 88 -2.45 -7.36 3.82
N VAL A 89 -1.68 -6.79 2.89
CA VAL A 89 -2.19 -6.31 1.61
C VAL A 89 -2.41 -7.47 0.62
N THR A 90 -1.52 -8.46 0.61
CA THR A 90 -1.50 -9.52 -0.42
C THR A 90 -2.10 -10.85 0.04
N GLY A 91 -2.19 -11.09 1.36
CA GLY A 91 -2.59 -12.37 1.93
C GLY A 91 -1.56 -13.50 1.76
N ALA A 92 -0.39 -13.22 1.19
CA ALA A 92 0.66 -14.21 0.95
C ALA A 92 1.63 -14.31 2.13
N SER A 93 2.05 -15.53 2.48
CA SER A 93 3.05 -15.79 3.52
C SER A 93 4.46 -15.91 2.92
N GLY A 94 5.17 -14.78 2.78
CA GLY A 94 6.58 -14.74 2.41
C GLY A 94 7.01 -13.44 1.74
N GLU A 95 8.23 -12.94 2.03
CA GLU A 95 8.82 -11.87 1.21
C GLU A 95 9.26 -12.44 -0.14
N PRO A 96 8.88 -11.82 -1.27
CA PRO A 96 9.56 -12.06 -2.53
C PRO A 96 11.03 -11.63 -2.37
N GLY A 97 11.96 -12.57 -2.51
CA GLY A 97 13.39 -12.40 -2.25
C GLY A 97 14.14 -11.50 -3.24
N ASP A 98 13.47 -10.59 -3.94
CA ASP A 98 14.07 -9.62 -4.83
C ASP A 98 13.24 -8.33 -4.93
N TRP A 99 13.83 -7.31 -5.55
CA TRP A 99 13.30 -5.96 -5.75
C TRP A 99 11.94 -5.90 -6.51
N HIS A 100 11.31 -7.04 -6.82
CA HIS A 100 9.98 -7.13 -7.46
C HIS A 100 8.81 -7.33 -6.48
N GLY A 101 9.07 -7.40 -5.17
CA GLY A 101 8.03 -7.60 -4.15
C GLY A 101 6.96 -6.50 -4.04
N VAL A 102 7.16 -5.31 -4.62
CA VAL A 102 6.14 -4.23 -4.60
C VAL A 102 5.10 -4.40 -5.71
N LYS A 103 5.31 -5.29 -6.69
CA LYS A 103 4.39 -5.45 -7.84
C LYS A 103 2.95 -5.80 -7.41
N PRO A 104 2.70 -6.77 -6.52
CA PRO A 104 1.34 -7.07 -6.05
C PRO A 104 0.68 -5.89 -5.34
N ILE A 105 1.45 -5.12 -4.55
CA ILE A 105 0.94 -3.92 -3.90
C ILE A 105 0.61 -2.84 -4.93
N ARG A 106 1.48 -2.61 -5.93
CA ARG A 106 1.22 -1.64 -7.00
C ARG A 106 0.00 -2.01 -7.83
N GLU A 107 -0.17 -3.28 -8.15
CA GLU A 107 -1.34 -3.78 -8.87
C GLU A 107 -2.61 -3.61 -8.03
N LEU A 108 -2.59 -3.98 -6.75
CA LEU A 108 -3.76 -3.86 -5.87
C LEU A 108 -4.11 -2.40 -5.56
N VAL A 109 -3.11 -1.53 -5.40
CA VAL A 109 -3.28 -0.08 -5.25
C VAL A 109 -3.81 0.53 -6.54
N ALA A 110 -3.26 0.16 -7.70
CA ALA A 110 -3.77 0.61 -9.01
C ALA A 110 -5.20 0.13 -9.25
N GLU A 111 -5.54 -1.10 -8.85
CA GLU A 111 -6.88 -1.65 -8.93
C GLU A 111 -7.83 -0.91 -7.97
N ARG A 112 -7.40 -0.60 -6.73
CA ARG A 112 -8.18 0.22 -5.78
C ARG A 112 -8.36 1.67 -6.24
N PHE A 113 -7.36 2.27 -6.86
CA PHE A 113 -7.45 3.62 -7.44
C PHE A 113 -8.29 3.63 -8.72
N ALA A 114 -8.22 2.59 -9.55
CA ALA A 114 -9.15 2.38 -10.66
C ALA A 114 -10.59 2.20 -10.14
N ARG A 115 -10.75 1.52 -9.00
CA ARG A 115 -12.01 1.46 -8.23
C ARG A 115 -12.37 2.80 -7.56
N GLY A 116 -11.45 3.76 -7.47
CA GLY A 116 -11.62 5.07 -6.84
C GLY A 116 -12.56 6.02 -7.59
N ASN A 117 -13.05 5.61 -8.76
CA ASN A 117 -14.14 6.27 -9.48
C ASN A 117 -15.49 5.55 -9.33
N HIS A 118 -15.60 4.53 -8.48
CA HIS A 118 -16.90 3.92 -8.22
C HIS A 118 -17.71 4.79 -7.26
N LEU A 119 -18.94 5.09 -7.68
CA LEU A 119 -19.94 5.69 -6.81
C LEU A 119 -20.21 4.72 -5.65
N ASP A 120 -19.87 5.13 -4.43
CA ASP A 120 -20.39 4.48 -3.24
C ASP A 120 -21.90 4.75 -3.18
N MET A 121 -22.68 3.76 -3.61
CA MET A 121 -24.13 3.87 -3.71
C MET A 121 -24.80 4.08 -2.34
N VAL A 122 -24.24 3.51 -1.28
CA VAL A 122 -24.78 3.70 0.08
C VAL A 122 -24.56 5.14 0.54
N ALA A 123 -23.34 5.65 0.36
CA ALA A 123 -23.03 7.05 0.67
C ALA A 123 -23.82 8.04 -0.22
N HIS A 124 -24.01 7.70 -1.50
CA HIS A 124 -24.85 8.47 -2.42
C HIS A 124 -26.30 8.53 -1.93
N MET A 125 -26.89 7.38 -1.57
CA MET A 125 -28.26 7.32 -1.06
C MET A 125 -28.41 8.09 0.25
N HIS A 126 -27.45 8.04 1.17
CA HIS A 126 -27.49 8.87 2.38
C HIS A 126 -27.55 10.37 2.05
N ARG A 127 -26.78 10.82 1.06
CA ARG A 127 -26.82 12.20 0.58
C ARG A 127 -28.17 12.55 -0.03
N GLN A 128 -28.73 11.66 -0.86
CA GLN A 128 -30.04 11.81 -1.47
C GLN A 128 -31.15 11.89 -0.41
N ILE A 129 -31.16 10.98 0.56
CA ILE A 129 -32.13 10.96 1.68
C ILE A 129 -32.07 12.27 2.47
N ALA A 130 -30.86 12.76 2.78
CA ALA A 130 -30.69 14.02 3.49
C ALA A 130 -31.22 15.22 2.68
N PHE A 131 -30.97 15.24 1.37
CA PHE A 131 -31.53 16.25 0.47
C PHE A 131 -33.06 16.17 0.38
N SER A 132 -33.59 14.97 0.16
CA SER A 132 -35.03 14.70 0.00
C SER A 132 -35.81 15.05 1.28
N THR A 133 -35.28 14.67 2.44
CA THR A 133 -35.87 15.00 3.74
C THR A 133 -35.94 16.51 3.95
N ARG A 134 -34.86 17.24 3.61
CA ARG A 134 -34.81 18.70 3.75
C ARG A 134 -35.74 19.42 2.78
N THR A 135 -35.84 18.92 1.55
CA THR A 135 -36.54 19.62 0.45
C THR A 135 -38.04 19.30 0.42
N PHE A 136 -38.38 18.02 0.60
CA PHE A 136 -39.74 17.51 0.47
C PHE A 136 -40.36 17.11 1.81
N GLY A 137 -39.59 17.16 2.90
CA GLY A 137 -40.05 16.80 4.24
C GLY A 137 -40.01 15.30 4.54
N PRO A 138 -40.15 14.94 5.83
CA PRO A 138 -40.07 13.56 6.30
C PRO A 138 -41.34 12.76 5.97
N GLY A 139 -41.26 11.45 6.16
CA GLY A 139 -42.39 10.55 6.16
C GLY A 139 -42.73 9.93 4.81
N GLU A 140 -43.78 9.12 4.86
CA GLU A 140 -44.32 8.33 3.76
C GLU A 140 -44.96 9.27 2.72
N ARG A 141 -44.28 9.43 1.56
CA ARG A 141 -44.76 10.22 0.40
C ARG A 141 -44.88 9.40 -0.87
N GLN A 142 -45.18 8.11 -0.72
CA GLN A 142 -45.18 7.14 -1.82
C GLN A 142 -46.13 7.59 -2.94
N GLN A 143 -47.31 8.12 -2.62
CA GLN A 143 -48.25 8.57 -3.65
C GLN A 143 -47.71 9.73 -4.50
N GLY A 144 -46.97 10.67 -3.88
CA GLY A 144 -46.33 11.77 -4.58
C GLY A 144 -45.15 11.32 -5.42
N VAL A 145 -44.33 10.38 -4.91
CA VAL A 145 -43.25 9.77 -5.68
C VAL A 145 -43.79 9.02 -6.89
N ILE A 146 -44.85 8.23 -6.73
CA ILE A 146 -45.49 7.49 -7.83
C ILE A 146 -46.08 8.45 -8.87
N ASP A 147 -46.72 9.53 -8.43
CA ASP A 147 -47.24 10.55 -9.34
C ASP A 147 -46.12 11.20 -10.16
N HIS A 148 -45.00 11.52 -9.49
CA HIS A 148 -43.83 12.09 -10.14
C HIS A 148 -43.21 11.12 -11.15
N ILE A 149 -43.02 9.84 -10.79
CA ILE A 149 -42.52 8.81 -11.73
C ILE A 149 -43.39 8.75 -13.00
N ARG A 150 -44.72 8.88 -12.88
CA ARG A 150 -45.60 8.90 -14.07
C ARG A 150 -45.41 10.14 -14.94
N LYS A 151 -45.03 11.29 -14.35
CA LYS A 151 -44.70 12.50 -15.09
C LYS A 151 -43.38 12.31 -15.85
N GLU A 152 -42.32 11.87 -15.16
CA GLU A 152 -41.00 11.67 -15.79
C GLU A 152 -41.06 10.61 -16.91
N LEU A 153 -41.90 9.58 -16.78
CA LEU A 153 -42.11 8.61 -17.86
C LEU A 153 -42.69 9.25 -19.14
N ARG A 154 -43.52 10.30 -19.03
CA ARG A 154 -44.01 11.06 -20.20
C ARG A 154 -42.91 11.92 -20.80
N GLU A 155 -42.03 12.48 -19.97
CA GLU A 155 -40.88 13.28 -20.44
C GLU A 155 -39.87 12.38 -21.17
N ILE A 156 -39.68 11.13 -20.72
CA ILE A 156 -38.94 10.09 -21.46
C ILE A 156 -39.64 9.74 -22.79
N GLU A 157 -40.98 9.64 -22.82
CA GLU A 157 -41.71 9.40 -24.06
C GLU A 157 -41.47 10.51 -25.09
N ASP A 158 -41.39 11.76 -24.64
CA ASP A 158 -41.12 12.93 -25.47
C ASP A 158 -39.63 13.04 -25.88
N ALA A 159 -38.70 12.68 -24.99
CA ALA A 159 -37.25 12.82 -25.17
C ALA A 159 -36.46 11.55 -24.75
N PRO A 160 -36.62 10.40 -25.42
CA PRO A 160 -36.08 9.12 -24.95
C PRO A 160 -34.56 8.99 -24.97
N ASN A 161 -33.88 9.90 -25.67
CA ASN A 161 -32.41 9.96 -25.74
C ASN A 161 -31.81 10.92 -24.71
N ASP A 162 -32.63 11.63 -23.94
CA ASP A 162 -32.16 12.47 -22.85
C ASP A 162 -31.85 11.59 -21.63
N LEU A 163 -30.60 11.60 -21.19
CA LEU A 163 -30.15 10.82 -20.05
C LEU A 163 -30.75 11.34 -18.74
N GLU A 164 -30.98 12.65 -18.63
CA GLU A 164 -31.43 13.27 -17.37
C GLU A 164 -32.80 12.72 -16.96
N GLU A 165 -33.72 12.58 -17.92
CA GLU A 165 -35.08 12.03 -17.72
C GLU A 165 -35.05 10.58 -17.18
N TRP A 166 -34.12 9.75 -17.67
CA TRP A 166 -33.91 8.40 -17.13
C TRP A 166 -33.36 8.43 -15.70
N ILE A 167 -32.45 9.37 -15.40
CA ILE A 167 -31.86 9.53 -14.08
C ILE A 167 -32.91 10.04 -13.07
N ASP A 168 -33.84 10.89 -13.48
CA ASP A 168 -34.94 11.33 -12.62
C ASP A 168 -35.81 10.17 -12.15
N VAL A 169 -36.14 9.22 -13.05
CA VAL A 169 -36.83 7.98 -12.66
C VAL A 169 -36.01 7.15 -11.67
N VAL A 170 -34.69 7.04 -11.85
CA VAL A 170 -33.81 6.32 -10.93
C VAL A 170 -33.80 6.97 -9.55
N LEU A 171 -33.64 8.29 -9.48
CA LEU A 171 -33.64 9.03 -8.22
C LEU A 171 -34.99 8.89 -7.51
N LEU A 172 -36.11 9.01 -8.23
CA LEU A 172 -37.45 8.82 -7.65
C LEU A 172 -37.69 7.38 -7.18
N ALA A 173 -37.20 6.38 -7.90
CA ALA A 173 -37.32 4.97 -7.47
C ALA A 173 -36.54 4.71 -6.18
N LEU A 174 -35.31 5.24 -6.07
CA LEU A 174 -34.49 5.15 -4.85
C LEU A 174 -35.15 5.88 -3.67
N ASP A 175 -35.72 7.07 -3.91
CA ASP A 175 -36.46 7.83 -2.89
C ASP A 175 -37.71 7.07 -2.44
N GLY A 176 -38.46 6.49 -3.38
CA GLY A 176 -39.64 5.67 -3.11
C GLY A 176 -39.31 4.43 -2.26
N ALA A 177 -38.23 3.73 -2.56
CA ALA A 177 -37.78 2.57 -1.79
C ALA A 177 -37.36 2.93 -0.35
N TRP A 178 -36.66 4.06 -0.17
CA TRP A 178 -36.38 4.57 1.16
C TRP A 178 -37.66 4.97 1.91
N ARG A 179 -38.58 5.68 1.25
CA ARG A 179 -39.86 6.11 1.83
C ARG A 179 -40.81 4.96 2.15
N SER A 180 -40.60 3.76 1.61
CA SER A 180 -41.33 2.56 2.03
C SER A 180 -40.74 1.89 3.27
N GLY A 181 -39.73 2.49 3.90
CA GLY A 181 -39.16 2.05 5.18
C GLY A 181 -37.83 1.32 5.08
N HIS A 182 -37.23 1.21 3.88
CA HIS A 182 -35.93 0.55 3.72
C HIS A 182 -34.76 1.52 3.98
N THR A 183 -33.69 0.97 4.54
CA THR A 183 -32.42 1.68 4.72
C THR A 183 -31.66 1.79 3.40
N ALA A 184 -30.72 2.74 3.31
CA ALA A 184 -29.84 2.87 2.15
C ALA A 184 -29.11 1.56 1.81
N ALA A 185 -28.62 0.84 2.82
CA ALA A 185 -27.95 -0.44 2.62
C ALA A 185 -28.90 -1.52 2.08
N GLU A 186 -30.13 -1.61 2.59
CA GLU A 186 -31.13 -2.57 2.09
C GLU A 186 -31.55 -2.28 0.66
N VAL A 187 -31.70 -1.01 0.28
CA VAL A 187 -32.04 -0.64 -1.11
C VAL A 187 -30.90 -1.02 -2.06
N VAL A 188 -29.65 -0.69 -1.72
CA VAL A 188 -28.48 -1.04 -2.54
C VAL A 188 -28.32 -2.56 -2.66
N ALA A 189 -28.45 -3.30 -1.56
CA ALA A 189 -28.43 -4.76 -1.59
C ALA A 189 -29.61 -5.32 -2.43
N GLY A 190 -30.77 -4.68 -2.37
CA GLY A 190 -31.95 -5.04 -3.15
C GLY A 190 -31.75 -4.89 -4.66
N LEU A 191 -30.99 -3.88 -5.12
CA LEU A 191 -30.63 -3.72 -6.53
C LEU A 191 -29.85 -4.94 -7.06
N ASP A 192 -28.79 -5.32 -6.34
CA ASP A 192 -27.93 -6.45 -6.70
C ASP A 192 -28.67 -7.79 -6.64
N ALA A 193 -29.42 -8.02 -5.56
CA ALA A 193 -30.23 -9.23 -5.40
C ALA A 193 -31.31 -9.34 -6.48
N LYS A 194 -31.92 -8.21 -6.88
CA LYS A 194 -32.93 -8.19 -7.94
C LYS A 194 -32.34 -8.48 -9.31
N LEU A 195 -31.16 -7.94 -9.62
CA LEU A 195 -30.44 -8.24 -10.86
C LEU A 195 -30.07 -9.72 -10.90
N SER A 196 -29.43 -10.23 -9.84
CA SER A 196 -29.08 -11.65 -9.69
C SER A 196 -30.28 -12.58 -9.90
N LYS A 197 -31.44 -12.23 -9.32
CA LYS A 197 -32.69 -12.98 -9.54
C LYS A 197 -33.16 -12.91 -10.99
N ASN A 198 -33.01 -11.77 -11.65
CA ASN A 198 -33.41 -11.62 -13.06
C ASN A 198 -32.49 -12.40 -14.02
N GLU A 199 -31.19 -12.46 -13.74
CA GLU A 199 -30.21 -13.23 -14.53
C GLU A 199 -30.47 -14.74 -14.47
N GLN A 200 -31.07 -15.22 -13.39
CA GLN A 200 -31.40 -16.65 -13.20
C GLN A 200 -32.72 -17.07 -13.87
N ARG A 201 -33.47 -16.13 -14.46
CA ARG A 201 -34.75 -16.42 -15.10
C ARG A 201 -34.56 -16.86 -16.55
N GLU A 202 -35.56 -17.56 -17.05
CA GLU A 202 -35.65 -17.87 -18.48
C GLU A 202 -36.34 -16.72 -19.22
N TRP A 203 -35.66 -16.21 -20.23
CA TRP A 203 -36.11 -15.10 -21.06
C TRP A 203 -36.26 -15.56 -22.52
N PRO A 204 -37.31 -15.10 -23.23
CA PRO A 204 -37.44 -15.37 -24.65
C PRO A 204 -36.35 -14.64 -25.46
N ASP A 205 -36.08 -15.09 -26.69
CA ASP A 205 -35.13 -14.39 -27.58
C ASP A 205 -35.66 -12.99 -27.91
N TRP A 206 -34.90 -11.97 -27.49
CA TRP A 206 -35.27 -10.57 -27.71
C TRP A 206 -35.35 -10.22 -29.21
N ARG A 207 -34.67 -10.98 -30.10
CA ARG A 207 -34.69 -10.74 -31.55
C ARG A 207 -36.03 -11.06 -32.20
N THR A 208 -36.82 -11.94 -31.59
CA THR A 208 -38.14 -12.33 -32.07
C THR A 208 -39.28 -11.64 -31.32
N SER A 209 -38.94 -10.83 -30.32
CA SER A 209 -39.90 -10.08 -29.51
C SER A 209 -40.27 -8.75 -30.16
N ASP A 210 -41.51 -8.27 -29.95
CA ASP A 210 -41.94 -6.94 -30.39
C ASP A 210 -41.14 -5.86 -29.65
N ARG A 211 -40.42 -5.01 -30.40
CA ARG A 211 -39.56 -3.95 -29.86
C ARG A 211 -40.33 -2.86 -29.10
N THR A 212 -41.66 -2.81 -29.23
CA THR A 212 -42.54 -1.84 -28.57
C THR A 212 -43.22 -2.39 -27.32
N LYS A 213 -42.98 -3.66 -26.98
CA LYS A 213 -43.60 -4.35 -25.84
C LYS A 213 -42.55 -4.77 -24.82
N ALA A 214 -42.98 -4.87 -23.57
CA ALA A 214 -42.15 -5.44 -22.53
C ALA A 214 -41.88 -6.92 -22.83
N ILE A 215 -40.62 -7.32 -22.71
CA ILE A 215 -40.23 -8.72 -22.68
C ILE A 215 -40.41 -9.21 -21.24
N GLU A 216 -41.17 -10.28 -21.05
CA GLU A 216 -41.35 -10.91 -19.74
C GLU A 216 -40.62 -12.26 -19.68
N HIS A 217 -40.16 -12.63 -18.48
CA HIS A 217 -39.63 -13.95 -18.20
C HIS A 217 -40.74 -15.02 -18.25
N ASP A 218 -40.36 -16.24 -18.58
CA ASP A 218 -41.30 -17.38 -18.54
C ASP A 218 -41.71 -17.68 -17.09
N ARG A 219 -43.00 -17.53 -16.81
CA ARG A 219 -43.58 -17.73 -15.47
C ARG A 219 -44.08 -19.16 -15.24
N THR A 220 -44.01 -20.06 -16.22
CA THR A 220 -44.48 -21.44 -16.09
C THR A 220 -43.71 -22.19 -15.00
N LYS A 221 -42.38 -22.04 -14.96
CA LYS A 221 -41.51 -22.68 -13.96
C LYS A 221 -41.56 -22.05 -12.56
N ASP A 222 -41.96 -20.78 -12.46
CA ASP A 222 -42.13 -20.10 -11.17
C ASP A 222 -43.35 -20.67 -10.40
N ARG A 223 -44.36 -21.20 -11.11
CA ARG A 223 -45.55 -21.84 -10.50
C ARG A 223 -45.24 -23.23 -9.94
N GLU A 224 -44.39 -24.01 -10.60
CA GLU A 224 -44.03 -25.38 -10.19
C GLU A 224 -43.13 -25.43 -8.95
N ARG A 225 -42.38 -24.37 -8.64
CA ARG A 225 -41.54 -24.29 -7.43
C ARG A 225 -42.29 -23.83 -6.17
N ALA A 226 -43.53 -23.37 -6.33
CA ALA A 226 -44.36 -22.87 -5.23
C ALA A 226 -45.39 -23.91 -4.75
N GLU A 227 -45.48 -25.06 -5.41
CA GLU A 227 -46.22 -26.27 -5.01
C GLU A 227 -45.28 -27.27 -4.32
#